data_AF-A0A077ZBP0-F1
#
_entry.id   AF-A0A077ZBP0-F1
#
_cell.length_a   1.000
_cell.length_b   1.000
_cell.length_c   1.000
_cell.angle_alpha   90.00
_cell.angle_beta   90.00
_cell.angle_gamma   90.00
#
_symmetry.space_group_name_H-M   'P 1'
#
loop_
_entity.id
_entity.type
_entity.pdbx_description
1 polymer ?
#
loop_
_entity_poly.entity_id
_entity_poly.type
_entity_poly.pdbx_seq_one_letter_code
_entity_poly.pdbx_strand_id
1 'polypeptide(L)'
;MERHRSASYVASDKLHAKKAPAKQANDAGLLPAALIYPRSSSVATAKIAVQPNRKALIKYCIFAFNLIFIIVGIGLVCLGVFLKADERFRDFLSEKYRSVANQYDVLYVGAYLLIAVGGAMIIVSFFGCCGSIQLHSCMLVTYFICLLCLFVTQLSLGAILFINRETIENDLGKTLDSMVSRYYQGPSIVQEALDALHTAFRCCGSSGCGDFDQLRLTRPRSCDIDCEGCRLRIFRALRDGFTVLSVVFTFVLLAELFGMSLALYLACHGVPRSASDSCRRQSRKRVSVY
;
A
#
# COMPACT_ATOMS: atom_id res chain seq x y z
N MET A 1 -45.43 -23.40 31.52
CA MET A 1 -44.95 -22.02 31.45
C MET A 1 -44.84 -21.68 29.95
N GLU A 2 -45.89 -21.16 29.30
CA GLU A 2 -46.23 -19.73 29.16
C GLU A 2 -45.06 -18.86 28.65
N ARG A 3 -45.20 -17.91 27.71
CA ARG A 3 -46.30 -17.37 26.89
C ARG A 3 -45.65 -16.31 25.96
N HIS A 4 -46.06 -16.26 24.69
CA HIS A 4 -46.23 -15.10 23.78
C HIS A 4 -45.36 -13.82 23.91
N ARG A 5 -44.96 -13.25 22.75
CA ARG A 5 -45.54 -11.98 22.23
C ARG A 5 -45.08 -11.60 20.82
N SER A 6 -46.05 -11.12 20.05
CA SER A 6 -45.94 -10.45 18.75
C SER A 6 -46.23 -8.95 18.91
N ALA A 7 -45.69 -8.11 18.02
CA ALA A 7 -46.11 -6.71 17.76
C ALA A 7 -45.79 -6.41 16.28
N SER A 8 -46.75 -6.18 15.37
CA SER A 8 -47.60 -4.98 15.10
C SER A 8 -47.02 -4.09 14.00
N TYR A 9 -47.80 -3.78 12.94
CA TYR A 9 -47.94 -2.48 12.22
C TYR A 9 -48.96 -2.64 11.06
N VAL A 10 -50.26 -2.31 11.25
CA VAL A 10 -51.04 -1.07 10.89
C VAL A 10 -51.62 -1.05 9.46
N ALA A 11 -52.93 -0.73 9.36
CA ALA A 11 -53.79 -0.66 8.17
C ALA A 11 -54.53 0.69 8.06
N SER A 12 -54.84 1.14 6.84
CA SER A 12 -55.92 2.08 6.42
C SER A 12 -55.83 2.15 4.87
N ASP A 13 -56.87 2.13 4.00
CA ASP A 13 -58.14 2.85 3.97
C ASP A 13 -59.22 2.12 3.14
N LYS A 14 -60.51 2.41 3.42
CA LYS A 14 -61.69 2.03 2.63
C LYS A 14 -62.24 3.26 1.89
N LEU A 15 -62.73 3.10 0.65
CA LEU A 15 -63.75 3.98 0.08
C LEU A 15 -64.72 3.20 -0.87
N HIS A 16 -66.00 3.56 -0.75
CA HIS A 16 -67.21 2.91 -1.27
C HIS A 16 -67.58 3.27 -2.72
N ALA A 17 -68.22 2.34 -3.46
CA ALA A 17 -69.35 2.57 -4.40
C ALA A 17 -69.80 1.21 -5.01
N LYS A 18 -70.86 0.53 -4.53
CA LYS A 18 -72.31 0.63 -4.86
C LYS A 18 -72.75 0.08 -6.25
N LYS A 19 -73.00 -1.25 -6.29
CA LYS A 19 -74.22 -2.01 -6.70
C LYS A 19 -74.96 -1.69 -8.03
N ALA A 20 -75.07 -2.69 -8.93
CA ALA A 20 -76.32 -3.22 -9.52
C ALA A 20 -76.05 -4.40 -10.51
N PRO A 21 -76.84 -5.50 -10.53
CA PRO A 21 -76.66 -6.65 -11.44
C PRO A 21 -77.82 -6.84 -12.46
N ALA A 22 -77.55 -7.65 -13.50
CA ALA A 22 -78.40 -8.72 -14.08
C ALA A 22 -78.58 -8.74 -15.62
N LYS A 23 -78.55 -9.98 -16.15
CA LYS A 23 -79.12 -10.54 -17.40
C LYS A 23 -78.33 -10.52 -18.73
N GLN A 24 -77.59 -11.62 -18.92
CA GLN A 24 -77.66 -12.64 -20.00
C GLN A 24 -78.37 -12.31 -21.34
N ALA A 25 -77.64 -12.43 -22.46
CA ALA A 25 -78.14 -12.87 -23.77
C ALA A 25 -76.98 -13.37 -24.65
N ASN A 26 -77.21 -14.47 -25.35
CA ASN A 26 -76.28 -15.24 -26.19
C ASN A 26 -76.09 -14.66 -27.61
N ASP A 27 -75.07 -15.20 -28.28
CA ASP A 27 -74.89 -15.40 -29.74
C ASP A 27 -74.38 -14.22 -30.61
N ALA A 28 -73.13 -14.37 -31.08
CA ALA A 28 -72.63 -14.17 -32.46
C ALA A 28 -71.17 -13.67 -32.46
N GLY A 29 -70.24 -14.47 -33.00
CA GLY A 29 -68.89 -14.00 -33.30
C GLY A 29 -67.88 -15.11 -33.52
N LEU A 30 -67.74 -15.57 -34.78
CA LEU A 30 -66.70 -16.51 -35.21
C LEU A 30 -65.81 -15.86 -36.28
N LEU A 31 -64.50 -16.03 -36.09
CA LEU A 31 -63.32 -15.78 -36.96
C LEU A 31 -62.64 -14.38 -36.93
N PRO A 32 -61.30 -14.29 -37.15
CA PRO A 32 -60.20 -14.85 -36.33
C PRO A 32 -58.97 -13.87 -36.26
N ALA A 33 -57.93 -14.14 -35.43
CA ALA A 33 -56.50 -13.91 -35.76
C ALA A 33 -55.53 -14.05 -34.56
N ALA A 34 -54.65 -15.06 -34.69
CA ALA A 34 -53.18 -14.97 -34.55
C ALA A 34 -52.48 -14.83 -33.16
N LEU A 35 -51.54 -15.77 -32.97
CA LEU A 35 -50.36 -15.84 -32.06
C LEU A 35 -50.62 -16.49 -30.67
N ILE A 36 -50.48 -17.83 -30.46
CA ILE A 36 -49.27 -18.71 -30.46
C ILE A 36 -48.19 -18.17 -29.50
N TYR A 37 -47.65 -18.81 -28.45
CA TYR A 37 -47.72 -20.12 -27.72
C TYR A 37 -46.92 -19.90 -26.38
N PRO A 38 -46.68 -20.88 -25.48
CA PRO A 38 -47.27 -20.94 -24.14
C PRO A 38 -46.26 -20.78 -22.98
N ARG A 39 -46.85 -20.59 -21.80
CA ARG A 39 -46.25 -20.55 -20.45
C ARG A 39 -45.73 -21.94 -20.04
N SER A 40 -44.41 -22.12 -19.93
CA SER A 40 -43.74 -23.30 -19.34
C SER A 40 -42.73 -22.81 -18.29
N SER A 41 -43.03 -22.91 -16.99
CA SER A 41 -42.62 -23.99 -16.05
C SER A 41 -41.11 -24.17 -15.85
N SER A 42 -40.68 -23.84 -14.62
CA SER A 42 -39.68 -24.54 -13.78
C SER A 42 -38.22 -24.67 -14.24
N VAL A 43 -37.30 -24.54 -13.27
CA VAL A 43 -35.85 -24.86 -13.30
C VAL A 43 -34.90 -23.70 -13.69
N ALA A 44 -34.72 -22.69 -12.81
CA ALA A 44 -33.57 -21.77 -12.91
C ALA A 44 -33.11 -21.08 -11.59
N THR A 45 -33.65 -21.40 -10.41
CA THR A 45 -33.50 -20.56 -9.19
C THR A 45 -32.59 -21.09 -8.08
N ALA A 46 -31.71 -22.07 -8.34
CA ALA A 46 -30.86 -22.66 -7.29
C ALA A 46 -29.41 -22.12 -7.17
N LYS A 47 -28.98 -21.11 -7.95
CA LYS A 47 -27.58 -20.60 -7.93
C LYS A 47 -27.34 -19.28 -7.19
N ILE A 48 -28.32 -18.74 -6.45
CA ILE A 48 -28.29 -17.32 -6.01
C ILE A 48 -27.98 -17.10 -4.50
N ALA A 49 -28.01 -18.13 -3.64
CA ALA A 49 -27.85 -17.93 -2.18
C ALA A 49 -26.42 -17.97 -1.62
N VAL A 50 -25.40 -18.41 -2.38
CA VAL A 50 -24.01 -18.59 -1.86
C VAL A 50 -23.10 -17.36 -2.10
N GLN A 51 -23.50 -16.44 -2.99
CA GLN A 51 -22.66 -15.28 -3.36
C GLN A 51 -22.48 -14.15 -2.32
N PRO A 52 -23.39 -13.87 -1.36
CA PRO A 52 -23.24 -12.68 -0.51
C PRO A 52 -22.03 -12.79 0.44
N ASN A 53 -21.73 -13.99 0.95
CA ASN A 53 -20.71 -14.17 1.99
C ASN A 53 -19.27 -13.94 1.47
N ARG A 54 -18.96 -14.37 0.24
CA ARG A 54 -17.60 -14.21 -0.32
C ARG A 54 -17.22 -12.75 -0.56
N LYS A 55 -18.16 -11.94 -1.08
CA LYS A 55 -17.92 -10.51 -1.34
C LYS A 55 -17.76 -9.75 -0.02
N ALA A 56 -18.58 -10.07 0.98
CA ALA A 56 -18.47 -9.48 2.30
C ALA A 56 -17.12 -9.80 2.95
N LEU A 57 -16.65 -11.06 2.85
CA LEU A 57 -15.35 -11.47 3.36
C LEU A 57 -14.20 -10.69 2.69
N ILE A 58 -14.18 -10.59 1.36
CA ILE A 58 -13.12 -9.87 0.65
C ILE A 58 -13.11 -8.39 1.04
N LYS A 59 -14.29 -7.75 1.11
CA LYS A 59 -14.40 -6.35 1.57
C LYS A 59 -13.87 -6.18 2.99
N TYR A 60 -14.20 -7.10 3.90
CA TYR A 60 -13.70 -7.09 5.26
C TYR A 60 -12.18 -7.26 5.33
N CYS A 61 -11.60 -8.20 4.57
CA CYS A 61 -10.15 -8.40 4.51
C CYS A 61 -9.42 -7.15 4.00
N ILE A 62 -9.89 -6.54 2.92
CA ILE A 62 -9.31 -5.31 2.38
C ILE A 62 -9.44 -4.18 3.41
N PHE A 63 -10.61 -4.02 4.03
CA PHE A 63 -10.84 -2.97 5.02
C PHE A 63 -9.91 -3.12 6.23
N ALA A 64 -9.83 -4.33 6.80
CA ALA A 64 -8.97 -4.61 7.95
C ALA A 64 -7.49 -4.36 7.64
N PHE A 65 -7.01 -4.84 6.49
CA PHE A 65 -5.61 -4.66 6.08
C PHE A 65 -5.24 -3.20 5.83
N ASN A 66 -6.11 -2.43 5.15
CA ASN A 66 -5.88 -1.00 4.94
C ASN A 66 -5.98 -0.21 6.25
N LEU A 67 -6.80 -0.62 7.23
CA LEU A 67 -6.84 0.00 8.56
C LEU A 67 -5.49 -0.18 9.28
N ILE A 68 -4.90 -1.37 9.23
CA ILE A 68 -3.57 -1.63 9.79
C ILE A 68 -2.53 -0.69 9.16
N PHE A 69 -2.54 -0.55 7.83
CA PHE A 69 -1.60 0.35 7.15
C PHE A 69 -1.82 1.83 7.46
N ILE A 70 -3.06 2.27 7.70
CA ILE A 70 -3.33 3.63 8.19
C ILE A 70 -2.68 3.82 9.56
N ILE A 71 -2.84 2.88 10.48
CA ILE A 71 -2.23 2.97 11.83
C ILE A 71 -0.71 3.03 11.72
N VAL A 72 -0.10 2.13 10.93
CA VAL A 72 1.36 2.14 10.72
C VAL A 72 1.80 3.45 10.07
N GLY A 73 1.10 3.93 9.04
CA GLY A 73 1.40 5.18 8.35
C GLY A 73 1.32 6.40 9.28
N ILE A 74 0.30 6.48 10.14
CA ILE A 74 0.19 7.53 11.17
C ILE A 74 1.39 7.45 12.12
N GLY A 75 1.76 6.25 12.58
CA GLY A 75 2.94 6.04 13.41
C GLY A 75 4.23 6.56 12.77
N LEU A 76 4.45 6.26 11.48
CA LEU A 76 5.62 6.74 10.72
C LEU A 76 5.61 8.27 10.56
N VAL A 77 4.46 8.87 10.25
CA VAL A 77 4.34 10.34 10.15
C VAL A 77 4.58 10.99 11.50
N CYS A 78 3.97 10.50 12.58
CA CYS A 78 4.19 11.01 13.93
C CYS A 78 5.65 10.91 14.33
N LEU A 79 6.31 9.77 14.06
CA LEU A 79 7.74 9.59 14.33
C LEU A 79 8.58 10.56 13.50
N GLY A 80 8.33 10.71 12.20
CA GLY A 80 9.07 11.63 11.35
C GLY A 80 8.88 13.10 11.73
N VAL A 81 7.65 13.50 12.09
CA VAL A 81 7.36 14.86 12.60
C VAL A 81 8.03 15.08 13.95
N PHE A 82 8.01 14.09 14.85
CA PHE A 82 8.68 14.17 16.14
C PHE A 82 10.20 14.33 15.98
N LEU A 83 10.83 13.55 15.11
CA LEU A 83 12.26 13.68 14.77
C LEU A 83 12.61 15.05 14.17
N LYS A 84 11.67 15.66 13.44
CA LYS A 84 11.83 17.00 12.87
C LYS A 84 11.65 18.11 13.91
N ALA A 85 10.67 17.98 14.80
CA ALA A 85 10.24 19.04 15.70
C ALA A 85 11.05 19.12 17.00
N ASP A 86 11.46 17.98 17.57
CA ASP A 86 12.17 17.94 18.84
C ASP A 86 13.69 17.92 18.60
N GLU A 87 14.29 19.11 18.67
CA GLU A 87 15.74 19.27 18.52
C GLU A 87 16.51 18.55 19.62
N ARG A 88 15.97 18.50 20.85
CA ARG A 88 16.63 17.82 21.97
C ARG A 88 16.62 16.31 21.78
N PHE A 89 15.52 15.75 21.26
CA PHE A 89 15.47 14.34 20.91
C PHE A 89 16.37 14.02 19.72
N ARG A 90 16.43 14.90 18.73
CA ARG A 90 17.37 14.80 17.62
C ARG A 90 18.82 14.84 18.11
N ASP A 91 19.13 15.70 19.07
CA ASP A 91 20.45 15.82 19.68
C ASP A 91 20.78 14.62 20.58
N PHE A 92 19.78 14.08 21.30
CA PHE A 92 19.95 12.84 22.06
C PHE A 92 20.15 11.63 21.16
N LEU A 93 19.43 11.55 20.04
CA LEU A 93 19.65 10.53 19.01
C LEU A 93 20.98 10.72 18.31
N SER A 94 21.39 11.96 18.04
CA SER A 94 22.71 12.25 17.47
C SER A 94 23.82 11.94 18.47
N GLU A 95 23.59 12.04 19.78
CA GLU A 95 24.54 11.64 20.82
C GLU A 95 24.59 10.11 20.97
N LYS A 96 23.43 9.44 20.97
CA LYS A 96 23.34 7.98 21.14
C LYS A 96 23.77 7.22 19.88
N TYR A 97 23.42 7.75 18.72
CA TYR A 97 23.84 7.28 17.40
C TYR A 97 24.89 8.21 16.83
N ARG A 98 25.75 8.79 17.66
CA ARG A 98 26.87 9.66 17.21
C ARG A 98 27.72 8.96 16.15
N SER A 99 27.79 7.63 16.23
CA SER A 99 28.41 6.76 15.24
C SER A 99 27.62 6.54 13.93
N VAL A 100 26.52 7.26 13.67
CA VAL A 100 25.71 7.15 12.43
C VAL A 100 25.04 8.49 12.05
N ALA A 101 24.66 9.30 13.04
CA ALA A 101 23.77 10.45 12.93
C ALA A 101 24.47 11.81 13.07
N ASN A 102 25.81 11.87 13.03
CA ASN A 102 26.58 13.12 13.13
C ASN A 102 26.38 14.09 11.95
N GLN A 103 25.58 13.71 10.96
CA GLN A 103 24.95 14.67 10.07
C GLN A 103 23.50 14.86 10.45
N TYR A 104 23.19 16.10 10.87
CA TYR A 104 21.83 16.64 10.83
C TYR A 104 21.16 16.28 9.51
N ASP A 105 21.89 16.26 8.39
CA ASP A 105 21.37 15.87 7.08
C ASP A 105 20.81 14.45 7.02
N VAL A 106 21.49 13.43 7.58
CA VAL A 106 21.03 12.04 7.47
C VAL A 106 19.76 11.83 8.30
N LEU A 107 19.73 12.36 9.52
CA LEU A 107 18.55 12.26 10.38
C LEU A 107 17.39 13.13 9.83
N TYR A 108 17.69 14.26 9.21
CA TYR A 108 16.70 15.14 8.57
C TYR A 108 16.12 14.52 7.30
N VAL A 109 16.97 13.95 6.42
CA VAL A 109 16.53 13.17 5.26
C VAL A 109 15.71 11.96 5.73
N GLY A 110 16.16 11.25 6.75
CA GLY A 110 15.42 10.13 7.36
C GLY A 110 14.04 10.54 7.86
N ALA A 111 13.94 11.67 8.57
CA ALA A 111 12.65 12.20 9.04
C ALA A 111 11.70 12.53 7.88
N TYR A 112 12.19 13.18 6.82
CA TYR A 112 11.36 13.43 5.64
C TYR A 112 10.95 12.16 4.90
N LEU A 113 11.83 11.17 4.81
CA LEU A 113 11.50 9.87 4.22
C LEU A 113 10.41 9.17 5.03
N LEU A 114 10.49 9.19 6.37
CA LEU A 114 9.44 8.65 7.24
C LEU A 114 8.09 9.36 7.04
N ILE A 115 8.10 10.71 6.96
CA ILE A 115 6.89 11.50 6.70
C ILE A 115 6.32 11.18 5.30
N ALA A 116 7.17 11.14 4.28
CA ALA A 116 6.73 10.91 2.90
C ALA A 116 6.17 9.50 2.71
N VAL A 117 6.87 8.47 3.20
CA VAL A 117 6.43 7.07 3.15
C VAL A 117 5.16 6.88 3.97
N GLY A 118 5.13 7.38 5.21
CA GLY A 118 3.95 7.28 6.07
C GLY A 118 2.73 8.00 5.48
N GLY A 119 2.92 9.19 4.91
CA GLY A 119 1.87 9.94 4.22
C GLY A 119 1.33 9.20 2.99
N ALA A 120 2.22 8.65 2.16
CA ALA A 120 1.82 7.85 1.00
C ALA A 120 1.02 6.60 1.42
N MET A 121 1.45 5.91 2.48
CA MET A 121 0.72 4.76 3.05
C MET A 121 -0.70 5.14 3.47
N ILE A 122 -0.87 6.26 4.18
CA ILE A 122 -2.19 6.75 4.61
C ILE A 122 -3.09 7.05 3.40
N ILE A 123 -2.56 7.76 2.39
CA ILE A 123 -3.33 8.16 1.21
C ILE A 123 -3.80 6.94 0.42
N VAL A 124 -2.89 5.99 0.13
CA VAL A 124 -3.24 4.77 -0.62
C VAL A 124 -4.24 3.93 0.17
N SER A 125 -4.04 3.78 1.48
CA SER A 125 -4.93 3.00 2.34
C SER A 125 -6.30 3.64 2.51
N PHE A 126 -6.39 4.97 2.50
CA PHE A 126 -7.66 5.70 2.53
C PHE A 126 -8.52 5.36 1.31
N PHE A 127 -7.93 5.28 0.11
CA PHE A 127 -8.65 4.84 -1.09
C PHE A 127 -9.11 3.37 -0.98
N GLY A 128 -8.31 2.48 -0.38
CA GLY A 128 -8.69 1.10 -0.11
C GLY A 128 -9.86 0.97 0.88
N CYS A 129 -9.83 1.72 1.98
CA CYS A 129 -10.92 1.79 2.95
C CYS A 129 -12.21 2.36 2.33
N CYS A 130 -12.11 3.48 1.61
CA CYS A 130 -13.25 4.09 0.93
C CYS A 130 -13.83 3.17 -0.16
N GLY A 131 -12.97 2.53 -0.96
CA GLY A 131 -13.38 1.59 -2.01
C GLY A 131 -14.01 0.30 -1.49
N SER A 132 -13.67 -0.15 -0.28
CA SER A 132 -14.29 -1.34 0.33
C SER A 132 -15.66 -1.05 0.97
N ILE A 133 -15.80 0.10 1.64
CA ILE A 133 -17.06 0.55 2.25
C ILE A 133 -18.06 1.00 1.17
N GLN A 134 -17.62 1.85 0.24
CA GLN A 134 -18.52 2.49 -0.71
C GLN A 134 -18.76 1.60 -1.94
N LEU A 135 -19.91 1.80 -2.59
CA LEU A 135 -20.23 1.12 -3.85
C LEU A 135 -19.61 1.82 -5.07
N HIS A 136 -18.83 2.88 -4.86
CA HIS A 136 -18.23 3.67 -5.93
C HIS A 136 -17.01 2.95 -6.50
N SER A 137 -17.18 2.33 -7.67
CA SER A 137 -16.11 1.66 -8.41
C SER A 137 -14.92 2.57 -8.69
N CYS A 138 -15.12 3.89 -8.78
CA CYS A 138 -14.05 4.85 -9.00
C CYS A 138 -12.94 4.78 -7.92
N MET A 139 -13.32 4.70 -6.63
CA MET A 139 -12.34 4.65 -5.52
C MET A 139 -11.53 3.36 -5.50
N LEU A 140 -12.13 2.26 -5.95
CA LEU A 140 -11.44 0.98 -6.04
C LEU A 140 -10.48 0.94 -7.24
N VAL A 141 -10.85 1.61 -8.34
CA VAL A 141 -9.97 1.79 -9.50
C VAL A 141 -8.80 2.70 -9.16
N THR A 142 -9.00 3.80 -8.42
CA THR A 142 -7.88 4.63 -7.96
C THR A 142 -6.95 3.85 -7.04
N TYR A 143 -7.50 3.07 -6.10
CA TYR A 143 -6.70 2.17 -5.27
C TYR A 143 -5.86 1.19 -6.11
N PHE A 144 -6.46 0.56 -7.12
CA PHE A 144 -5.74 -0.32 -8.05
C PHE A 144 -4.62 0.40 -8.80
N ILE A 145 -4.88 1.60 -9.34
CA ILE A 145 -3.87 2.40 -10.05
C ILE A 145 -2.72 2.77 -9.11
N CYS A 146 -3.02 3.19 -7.87
CA CYS A 146 -2.00 3.49 -6.87
C CYS A 146 -1.12 2.26 -6.57
N LEU A 147 -1.70 1.08 -6.33
CA LEU A 147 -0.93 -0.14 -6.11
C LEU A 147 -0.09 -0.52 -7.34
N LEU A 148 -0.62 -0.34 -8.54
CA LEU A 148 0.12 -0.60 -9.78
C LEU A 148 1.33 0.32 -9.91
N CYS A 149 1.18 1.61 -9.59
CA CYS A 149 2.29 2.56 -9.57
C CYS A 149 3.37 2.16 -8.55
N LEU A 150 2.97 1.80 -7.33
CA LEU A 150 3.90 1.32 -6.29
C LEU A 150 4.66 0.08 -6.74
N PHE A 151 3.96 -0.90 -7.31
CA PHE A 151 4.55 -2.13 -7.84
C PHE A 151 5.61 -1.84 -8.92
N VAL A 152 5.30 -0.97 -9.89
CA VAL A 152 6.27 -0.58 -10.94
C VAL A 152 7.46 0.17 -10.36
N THR A 153 7.24 1.11 -9.44
CA THR A 153 8.32 1.85 -8.78
C THR A 153 9.22 0.91 -7.98
N GLN A 154 8.63 -0.04 -7.25
CA GLN A 154 9.36 -1.01 -6.44
C GLN A 154 10.21 -1.94 -7.32
N LEU A 155 9.65 -2.48 -8.41
CA LEU A 155 10.41 -3.27 -9.40
C LEU A 155 11.55 -2.47 -10.03
N SER A 156 11.30 -1.20 -10.40
CA SER A 156 12.29 -0.33 -11.01
C SER A 156 13.45 -0.05 -10.04
N LEU A 157 13.15 0.29 -8.78
CA LEU A 157 14.15 0.53 -7.74
C LEU A 157 14.98 -0.73 -7.46
N GLY A 158 14.32 -1.88 -7.33
CA GLY A 158 15.00 -3.17 -7.16
C GLY A 158 15.94 -3.51 -8.33
N ALA A 159 15.50 -3.28 -9.56
CA ALA A 159 16.31 -3.49 -10.77
C ALA A 159 17.53 -2.54 -10.82
N ILE A 160 17.34 -1.25 -10.51
CA ILE A 160 18.43 -0.26 -10.47
C ILE A 160 19.48 -0.67 -9.43
N LEU A 161 19.06 -1.08 -8.23
CA LEU A 161 19.97 -1.55 -7.18
C LEU A 161 20.74 -2.81 -7.61
N PHE A 162 20.08 -3.74 -8.29
CA PHE A 162 20.70 -4.98 -8.76
C PHE A 162 21.75 -4.75 -9.86
N ILE A 163 21.44 -3.89 -10.83
CA ILE A 163 22.33 -3.56 -11.95
C ILE A 163 23.55 -2.79 -11.45
N ASN A 164 23.36 -1.83 -10.55
CA ASN A 164 24.43 -0.97 -10.06
C ASN A 164 25.22 -1.55 -8.87
N ARG A 165 25.07 -2.84 -8.54
CA ARG A 165 25.74 -3.46 -7.39
C ARG A 165 27.26 -3.27 -7.40
N GLU A 166 27.89 -3.42 -8.57
CA GLU A 166 29.35 -3.29 -8.74
C GLU A 166 29.79 -1.82 -8.67
N THR A 167 28.99 -0.93 -9.26
CA THR A 167 29.20 0.52 -9.15
C THR A 167 29.12 0.97 -7.69
N ILE A 168 28.11 0.52 -6.94
CA ILE A 168 27.94 0.84 -5.52
C ILE A 168 29.15 0.34 -4.71
N GLU A 169 29.66 -0.86 -4.99
CA GLU A 169 30.85 -1.37 -4.30
C GLU A 169 32.10 -0.54 -4.59
N ASN A 170 32.31 -0.16 -5.85
CA ASN A 170 33.45 0.65 -6.26
C ASN A 170 33.36 2.08 -5.70
N ASP A 171 32.17 2.68 -5.71
CA ASP A 171 31.94 4.02 -5.19
C ASP A 171 32.06 4.05 -3.68
N LEU A 172 31.62 2.99 -2.98
CA LEU A 172 31.87 2.82 -1.55
C LEU A 172 33.38 2.79 -1.26
N GLY A 173 34.15 2.00 -2.00
CA GLY A 173 35.61 1.94 -1.87
C GLY A 173 36.27 3.30 -2.06
N LYS A 174 35.97 3.99 -3.17
CA LYS A 174 36.48 5.34 -3.45
C LYS A 174 36.09 6.35 -2.38
N THR A 175 34.87 6.26 -1.86
CA THR A 175 34.39 7.15 -0.79
C THR A 175 35.16 6.90 0.49
N LEU A 176 35.41 5.64 0.87
CA LEU A 176 36.24 5.28 2.02
C LEU A 176 37.68 5.77 1.85
N ASP A 177 38.30 5.56 0.69
CA ASP A 177 39.66 6.05 0.39
C ASP A 177 39.74 7.57 0.54
N SER A 178 38.74 8.29 0.02
CA SER A 178 38.63 9.74 0.14
C SER A 178 38.44 10.20 1.59
N MET A 179 37.62 9.48 2.37
CA MET A 179 37.41 9.75 3.79
C MET A 179 38.70 9.56 4.60
N VAL A 180 39.45 8.49 4.35
CA VAL A 180 40.75 8.23 5.00
C VAL A 180 41.75 9.33 4.67
N SER A 181 41.89 9.68 3.38
CA SER A 181 42.81 10.76 2.94
C SER A 181 42.46 12.12 3.56
N ARG A 182 41.18 12.39 3.75
CA ARG A 182 40.68 13.65 4.32
C ARG A 182 40.42 13.56 5.81
N TYR A 183 40.84 12.50 6.51
CA TYR A 183 40.53 12.35 7.92
C TYR A 183 41.02 13.56 8.72
N TYR A 184 42.31 13.89 8.73
CA TYR A 184 42.81 15.03 9.53
C TYR A 184 42.66 16.41 8.88
N GLN A 185 42.31 16.49 7.59
CA GLN A 185 42.29 17.75 6.82
C GLN A 185 40.89 18.15 6.33
N GLY A 186 39.93 17.23 6.40
CA GLY A 186 38.56 17.42 5.94
C GLY A 186 37.70 18.13 6.99
N PRO A 187 36.45 18.45 6.62
CA PRO A 187 35.47 18.92 7.59
C PRO A 187 35.25 17.85 8.66
N SER A 188 34.89 18.27 9.89
CA SER A 188 34.63 17.36 11.02
C SER A 188 33.69 16.21 10.67
N ILE A 189 32.78 16.45 9.73
CA ILE A 189 31.84 15.48 9.15
C ILE A 189 32.53 14.21 8.63
N VAL A 190 33.70 14.33 8.01
CA VAL A 190 34.43 13.20 7.41
C VAL A 190 35.10 12.36 8.50
N GLN A 191 35.68 13.02 9.51
CA GLN A 191 36.26 12.36 10.68
C GLN A 191 35.19 11.57 11.43
N GLU A 192 34.10 12.24 11.75
CA GLU A 192 32.99 11.67 12.51
C GLU A 192 32.32 10.52 11.76
N ALA A 193 32.10 10.66 10.44
CA ALA A 193 31.55 9.59 9.62
C ALA A 193 32.49 8.38 9.50
N LEU A 194 33.81 8.60 9.43
CA LEU A 194 34.76 7.49 9.37
C LEU A 194 34.90 6.78 10.72
N ASP A 195 34.95 7.52 11.83
CA ASP A 195 34.96 6.97 13.20
C ASP A 195 33.71 6.15 13.51
N ALA A 196 32.56 6.66 13.04
CA ALA A 196 31.28 5.99 13.01
C ALA A 196 31.36 4.63 12.32
N LEU A 197 31.90 4.60 11.09
CA LEU A 197 32.05 3.37 10.30
C LEU A 197 33.02 2.39 10.95
N HIS A 198 34.18 2.86 11.45
CA HIS A 198 35.15 2.04 12.16
C HIS A 198 34.50 1.33 13.35
N THR A 199 33.76 2.08 14.17
CA THR A 199 33.10 1.55 15.38
C THR A 199 31.94 0.63 15.02
N ALA A 200 31.09 1.01 14.07
CA ALA A 200 29.88 0.26 13.70
C ALA A 200 30.20 -1.07 13.02
N PHE A 201 31.22 -1.11 12.16
CA PHE A 201 31.59 -2.30 11.39
C PHE A 201 32.82 -3.04 11.93
N ARG A 202 33.42 -2.54 13.03
CA ARG A 202 34.64 -3.08 13.65
C ARG A 202 35.73 -3.28 12.60
N CYS A 203 36.12 -2.16 11.99
CA CYS A 203 37.05 -2.11 10.88
C CYS A 203 37.97 -0.88 11.00
N CYS A 204 38.96 -0.78 10.12
CA CYS A 204 39.86 0.37 10.05
C CYS A 204 40.27 0.63 8.60
N GLY A 205 40.22 1.90 8.18
CA GLY A 205 40.58 2.28 6.81
C GLY A 205 39.63 1.70 5.76
N SER A 206 39.97 1.87 4.49
CA SER A 206 39.24 1.30 3.36
C SER A 206 39.59 -0.18 3.18
N SER A 207 40.88 -0.47 3.03
CA SER A 207 41.45 -1.81 2.85
C SER A 207 42.14 -2.35 4.11
N GLY A 208 42.37 -1.49 5.11
CA GLY A 208 42.89 -1.88 6.42
C GLY A 208 43.66 -0.75 7.10
N CYS A 209 44.28 -1.05 8.23
CA CYS A 209 45.10 -0.08 8.97
C CYS A 209 46.25 0.54 8.16
N GLY A 210 46.77 -0.19 7.16
CA GLY A 210 47.87 0.28 6.30
C GLY A 210 47.54 1.52 5.48
N ASP A 211 46.26 1.86 5.31
CA ASP A 211 45.84 3.05 4.56
C ASP A 211 46.28 4.34 5.27
N PHE A 212 46.27 4.35 6.61
CA PHE A 212 46.78 5.49 7.39
C PHE A 212 48.31 5.55 7.35
N ASP A 213 48.98 4.40 7.40
CA ASP A 213 50.44 4.30 7.36
C ASP A 213 51.00 4.83 6.03
N GLN A 214 50.34 4.51 4.90
CA GLN A 214 50.69 5.01 3.56
C GLN A 214 50.63 6.54 3.47
N LEU A 215 49.69 7.15 4.19
CA LEU A 215 49.51 8.61 4.24
C LEU A 215 50.35 9.28 5.34
N ARG A 216 51.15 8.52 6.09
CA ARG A 216 51.90 8.99 7.28
C ARG A 216 51.01 9.65 8.32
N LEU A 217 49.79 9.15 8.48
CA LEU A 217 48.81 9.61 9.44
C LEU A 217 48.79 8.67 10.64
N THR A 218 48.54 9.22 11.83
CA THR A 218 48.28 8.38 13.01
C THR A 218 46.93 7.70 12.88
N ARG A 219 46.84 6.44 13.30
CA ARG A 219 45.56 5.70 13.28
C ARG A 219 44.60 6.31 14.31
N PRO A 220 43.32 6.51 13.96
CA PRO A 220 42.34 7.01 14.92
C PRO A 220 42.02 5.96 15.98
N ARG A 221 41.63 6.41 17.18
CA ARG A 221 41.26 5.54 18.31
C ARG A 221 40.00 4.71 18.04
N SER A 222 39.21 5.09 17.04
CA SER A 222 38.00 4.41 16.59
C SER A 222 38.27 3.10 15.85
N CYS A 223 39.50 2.91 15.34
CA CYS A 223 39.86 1.72 14.58
C CYS A 223 39.81 0.45 15.45
N ASP A 224 39.28 -0.61 14.86
CA ASP A 224 39.26 -1.93 15.48
C ASP A 224 40.66 -2.56 15.56
N ILE A 225 40.86 -3.44 16.55
CA ILE A 225 42.14 -4.08 16.84
C ILE A 225 42.56 -5.04 15.72
N ASP A 226 41.58 -5.69 15.06
CA ASP A 226 41.84 -6.69 14.02
C ASP A 226 42.33 -6.06 12.70
N CYS A 227 42.26 -4.73 12.57
CA CYS A 227 42.78 -3.97 11.43
C CYS A 227 42.22 -4.37 10.05
N GLU A 228 41.04 -5.01 10.00
CA GLU A 228 40.36 -5.34 8.75
C GLU A 228 39.79 -4.10 8.05
N GLY A 229 39.86 -4.08 6.71
CA GLY A 229 39.34 -2.98 5.90
C GLY A 229 37.81 -2.83 5.96
N CYS A 230 37.34 -1.59 6.06
CA CYS A 230 35.90 -1.31 6.11
C CYS A 230 35.18 -1.65 4.82
N ARG A 231 35.83 -1.59 3.66
CA ARG A 231 35.21 -1.98 2.39
C ARG A 231 34.68 -3.42 2.44
N LEU A 232 35.48 -4.34 2.97
CA LEU A 232 35.11 -5.76 3.08
C LEU A 232 33.99 -5.97 4.12
N ARG A 233 34.13 -5.38 5.31
CA ARG A 233 33.17 -5.53 6.41
C ARG A 233 31.81 -4.92 6.07
N ILE A 234 31.79 -3.72 5.48
CA ILE A 234 30.56 -3.05 5.02
C ILE A 234 29.91 -3.86 3.91
N PHE A 235 30.66 -4.31 2.90
CA PHE A 235 30.07 -5.08 1.80
C PHE A 235 29.51 -6.44 2.26
N ARG A 236 30.17 -7.11 3.22
CA ARG A 236 29.65 -8.31 3.86
C ARG A 236 28.34 -8.04 4.60
N ALA A 237 28.30 -6.97 5.40
CA ALA A 237 27.09 -6.56 6.11
C ALA A 237 25.95 -6.14 5.17
N LEU A 238 26.28 -5.42 4.08
CA LEU A 238 25.32 -5.06 3.03
C LEU A 238 24.77 -6.32 2.35
N ARG A 239 25.61 -7.30 2.02
CA ARG A 239 25.17 -8.57 1.43
C ARG A 239 24.18 -9.30 2.32
N ASP A 240 24.49 -9.44 3.60
CA ASP A 240 23.58 -10.07 4.56
C ASP A 240 22.28 -9.27 4.69
N GLY A 241 22.37 -7.94 4.78
CA GLY A 241 21.22 -7.04 4.78
C GLY A 241 20.37 -7.13 3.51
N PHE A 242 20.98 -7.26 2.34
CA PHE A 242 20.31 -7.42 1.06
C PHE A 242 19.51 -8.73 1.00
N THR A 243 19.98 -9.81 1.65
CA THR A 243 19.19 -11.06 1.71
C THR A 243 17.88 -10.85 2.47
N VAL A 244 17.95 -10.20 3.64
CA VAL A 244 16.76 -9.88 4.46
C VAL A 244 15.85 -8.90 3.71
N LEU A 245 16.41 -7.84 3.13
CA LEU A 245 15.66 -6.86 2.35
C LEU A 245 14.98 -7.51 1.14
N SER A 246 15.62 -8.45 0.46
CA SER A 246 15.05 -9.20 -0.68
C SER A 246 13.86 -10.07 -0.25
N VAL A 247 13.94 -10.71 0.91
CA VAL A 247 12.80 -11.47 1.48
C VAL A 247 11.62 -10.54 1.77
N VAL A 248 11.87 -9.42 2.44
CA VAL A 248 10.82 -8.41 2.74
C VAL A 248 10.23 -7.84 1.44
N PHE A 249 11.09 -7.48 0.48
CA PHE A 249 10.70 -6.96 -0.82
C PHE A 249 9.79 -7.93 -1.59
N THR A 250 10.13 -9.23 -1.57
CA THR A 250 9.31 -10.28 -2.19
C THR A 250 7.94 -10.39 -1.53
N PHE A 251 7.88 -10.35 -0.20
CA PHE A 251 6.61 -10.39 0.54
C PHE A 251 5.72 -9.18 0.21
N VAL A 252 6.30 -7.98 0.13
CA VAL A 252 5.58 -6.75 -0.25
C VAL A 252 5.01 -6.88 -1.67
N LEU A 253 5.80 -7.33 -2.65
CA LEU A 253 5.31 -7.54 -4.01
C LEU A 253 4.14 -8.54 -4.08
N LEU A 254 4.22 -9.63 -3.32
CA LEU A 254 3.12 -10.62 -3.24
C LEU A 254 1.86 -10.02 -2.59
N ALA A 255 2.02 -9.21 -1.54
CA ALA A 255 0.91 -8.52 -0.89
C ALA A 255 0.25 -7.50 -1.83
N GLU A 256 1.03 -6.75 -2.61
CA GLU A 256 0.52 -5.82 -3.63
C GLU A 256 -0.22 -6.55 -4.75
N LEU A 257 0.34 -7.65 -5.28
CA LEU A 257 -0.31 -8.49 -6.29
C LEU A 257 -1.63 -9.06 -5.80
N PHE A 258 -1.66 -9.52 -4.54
CA PHE A 258 -2.89 -9.99 -3.91
C PHE A 258 -3.91 -8.86 -3.76
N GLY A 259 -3.48 -7.68 -3.27
CA GLY A 259 -4.31 -6.49 -3.16
C GLY A 259 -4.90 -6.03 -4.50
N MET A 260 -4.09 -5.98 -5.55
CA MET A 260 -4.50 -5.68 -6.92
C MET A 260 -5.51 -6.70 -7.44
N SER A 261 -5.28 -7.99 -7.20
CA SER A 261 -6.19 -9.08 -7.61
C SER A 261 -7.55 -8.96 -6.94
N LEU A 262 -7.59 -8.68 -5.64
CA LEU A 262 -8.83 -8.47 -4.89
C LEU A 262 -9.55 -7.18 -5.31
N ALA A 263 -8.82 -6.09 -5.54
CA ALA A 263 -9.38 -4.83 -6.03
C ALA A 263 -10.00 -5.00 -7.41
N LEU A 264 -9.32 -5.69 -8.33
CA LEU A 264 -9.84 -5.99 -9.66
C LEU A 264 -11.07 -6.90 -9.59
N TYR A 265 -11.03 -7.94 -8.74
CA TYR A 265 -12.17 -8.83 -8.52
C TYR A 265 -13.40 -8.06 -8.03
N LEU A 266 -13.23 -7.19 -7.02
CA LEU A 266 -14.31 -6.35 -6.50
C LEU A 266 -14.76 -5.30 -7.53
N ALA A 267 -13.87 -4.76 -8.36
CA ALA A 267 -14.23 -3.80 -9.40
C ALA A 267 -15.10 -4.48 -10.49
N CYS A 268 -14.72 -5.68 -10.92
CA CYS A 268 -15.45 -6.43 -11.95
C CYS A 268 -16.78 -6.99 -11.45
N HIS A 269 -16.82 -7.52 -10.21
CA HIS A 269 -18.02 -8.18 -9.66
C HIS A 269 -18.87 -7.31 -8.73
N GLY A 270 -18.38 -6.14 -8.34
CA GLY A 270 -19.05 -5.21 -7.43
C GLY A 270 -19.91 -4.17 -8.13
N VAL A 271 -19.73 -3.96 -9.44
CA VAL A 271 -20.58 -3.06 -10.23
C VAL A 271 -22.01 -3.61 -10.26
N PRO A 272 -22.99 -2.96 -9.61
CA PRO A 272 -24.39 -3.27 -9.84
C PRO A 272 -24.65 -2.94 -11.31
N ARG A 273 -25.32 -3.83 -12.06
CA ARG A 273 -25.73 -3.62 -13.46
C ARG A 273 -26.34 -2.22 -13.72
N SER A 274 -26.90 -1.60 -12.69
CA SER A 274 -27.43 -0.24 -12.69
C SER A 274 -26.43 0.87 -13.11
N ALA A 275 -25.13 0.76 -12.85
CA ALA A 275 -24.16 1.78 -13.31
C ALA A 275 -23.84 1.65 -14.81
N SER A 276 -23.78 0.41 -15.32
CA SER A 276 -23.71 0.17 -16.77
C SER A 276 -24.99 0.66 -17.46
N ASP A 277 -26.16 0.50 -16.83
CA ASP A 277 -27.43 1.00 -17.35
C ASP A 277 -27.55 2.53 -17.26
N SER A 278 -26.98 3.17 -16.24
CA SER A 278 -26.96 4.64 -16.15
C SER A 278 -26.06 5.23 -17.24
N CYS A 279 -24.90 4.63 -17.50
CA CYS A 279 -24.03 5.03 -18.62
C CYS A 279 -24.70 4.79 -19.99
N ARG A 280 -25.40 3.66 -20.17
CA ARG A 280 -26.21 3.38 -21.38
C ARG A 280 -27.41 4.31 -21.52
N ARG A 281 -28.10 4.67 -20.44
CA ARG A 281 -29.23 5.61 -20.43
C ARG A 281 -28.77 7.04 -20.72
N GLN A 282 -27.60 7.45 -20.21
CA GLN A 282 -27.02 8.77 -20.48
C GLN A 282 -26.53 8.88 -21.93
N SER A 283 -25.98 7.80 -22.48
CA SER A 283 -25.66 7.68 -23.91
C SER A 283 -26.92 7.72 -24.79
N ARG A 284 -27.97 6.95 -24.47
CA ARG A 284 -29.25 7.00 -25.21
C ARG A 284 -29.95 8.35 -25.15
N LYS A 285 -29.91 9.05 -24.00
CA LYS A 285 -30.46 10.41 -23.87
C LYS A 285 -29.71 11.42 -24.73
N ARG A 286 -28.39 11.25 -24.95
CA ARG A 286 -27.62 12.12 -25.84
C ARG A 286 -27.88 11.87 -27.32
N VAL A 287 -28.22 10.64 -27.72
CA VAL A 287 -28.57 10.31 -29.12
C VAL A 287 -29.99 10.74 -29.48
N SER A 288 -30.91 10.85 -28.51
CA SER A 288 -32.30 11.23 -28.76
C SER A 288 -32.55 12.76 -28.83
N VAL A 289 -31.51 13.59 -28.67
CA VAL A 289 -31.61 15.06 -28.64
C VAL A 289 -30.97 15.72 -29.88
N TYR A 290 -30.43 14.91 -30.79
CA TYR A 290 -30.02 15.31 -32.15
C TYR A 290 -30.94 14.65 -33.16
#